data_AF-A0A7S0EEI3-F1
#
_entry.id   AF-A0A7S0EEI3-F1
#
_cell.length_a   1.000
_cell.length_b   1.000
_cell.length_c   1.000
_cell.angle_alpha   90.00
_cell.angle_beta   90.00
_cell.angle_gamma   90.00
#
_symmetry.space_group_name_H-M   'P 1'
#
loop_
_entity.id
_entity.type
_entity.pdbx_description
1 polymer ?
#
loop_
_entity_poly.entity_id
_entity_poly.type
_entity_poly.pdbx_seq_one_letter_code
_entity_poly.pdbx_strand_id
1 'polypeptide(L)'
;MSPAQKKELGNLCLAKLKARVSSFEEQFSIASEHMADILQGEEDWKGAADILSQIPLTSSQRNISDEYKAKMYVRIAMLYLEDDNEVSAEAFVHRSHNIIGKPDFTNLQVKFQHQACRARIYDAKRKFLDAARHYYELSQVGKATVLAVMGEEAAKLSNIDEMIETQNLDALNKAAICVVLAPAGPDRSRTLAMMYKDERTSKVKTFNMLQKIYLERVVRAPEIEEFQKELRPHQMAETSDGFTVLQKAMIEHNLFAAAKMYKNITFKEL
;
A
#
# COMPACT_ATOMS: atom_id res chain seq x y z
N MET A 1 13.79 -34.08 -6.29
CA MET A 1 12.78 -33.65 -7.29
C MET A 1 13.12 -32.24 -7.76
N SER A 2 13.12 -32.01 -9.06
CA SER A 2 13.25 -30.66 -9.63
C SER A 2 12.04 -29.78 -9.27
N PRO A 3 12.15 -28.44 -9.36
CA PRO A 3 11.01 -27.54 -9.15
C PRO A 3 9.80 -27.90 -10.03
N ALA A 4 10.03 -28.19 -11.31
CA ALA A 4 8.98 -28.62 -12.24
C ALA A 4 8.27 -29.92 -11.78
N GLN A 5 9.02 -30.91 -11.31
CA GLN A 5 8.44 -32.15 -10.77
C GLN A 5 7.62 -31.90 -9.50
N LYS A 6 8.07 -30.98 -8.63
CA LYS A 6 7.31 -30.59 -7.42
C LYS A 6 6.01 -29.88 -7.79
N LYS A 7 6.05 -28.99 -8.79
CA LYS A 7 4.87 -28.28 -9.32
C LYS A 7 3.85 -29.24 -9.92
N GLU A 8 4.30 -30.18 -10.75
CA GLU A 8 3.45 -31.21 -11.35
C GLU A 8 2.78 -32.10 -10.29
N LEU A 9 3.57 -32.62 -9.33
CA LEU A 9 3.05 -33.40 -8.21
C LEU A 9 2.07 -32.57 -7.35
N GLY A 10 2.40 -31.31 -7.08
CA GLY A 10 1.56 -30.37 -6.34
C GLY A 10 0.21 -30.17 -7.00
N ASN A 11 0.18 -29.93 -8.31
CA ASN A 11 -1.06 -29.81 -9.09
C ASN A 11 -1.92 -31.07 -9.03
N LEU A 12 -1.32 -32.26 -9.21
CA LEU A 12 -2.02 -33.54 -9.09
C LEU A 12 -2.58 -33.75 -7.69
N CYS A 13 -1.79 -33.44 -6.66
CA CYS A 13 -2.18 -33.56 -5.26
C CYS A 13 -3.35 -32.63 -4.93
N LEU A 14 -3.24 -31.35 -5.28
CA LEU A 14 -4.28 -30.34 -5.07
C LEU A 14 -5.58 -30.71 -5.79
N ALA A 15 -5.52 -31.23 -7.02
CA ALA A 15 -6.72 -31.68 -7.73
C ALA A 15 -7.44 -32.81 -6.99
N LYS A 16 -6.70 -33.78 -6.45
CA LYS A 16 -7.28 -34.90 -5.67
C LYS A 16 -7.82 -34.45 -4.32
N LEU A 17 -7.09 -33.57 -3.62
CA LEU A 17 -7.51 -33.00 -2.33
C LEU A 17 -8.75 -32.12 -2.49
N LYS A 18 -8.79 -31.26 -3.51
CA LYS A 18 -9.93 -30.37 -3.79
C LYS A 18 -11.23 -31.13 -4.01
N ALA A 19 -11.19 -32.27 -4.70
CA ALA A 19 -12.36 -33.13 -4.92
C ALA A 19 -12.96 -33.70 -3.63
N ARG A 20 -12.19 -33.71 -2.52
CA ARG A 20 -12.60 -34.20 -1.20
C ARG A 20 -12.25 -33.20 -0.10
N VAL A 21 -12.30 -31.90 -0.42
CA VAL A 21 -11.74 -30.85 0.45
C VAL A 21 -12.33 -30.86 1.85
N SER A 22 -13.64 -31.16 2.00
CA SER A 22 -14.29 -31.29 3.30
C SER A 22 -13.60 -32.31 4.22
N SER A 23 -13.07 -33.40 3.67
CA SER A 23 -12.41 -34.43 4.47
C SER A 23 -10.91 -34.16 4.67
N PHE A 24 -10.31 -33.27 3.88
CA PHE A 24 -8.86 -33.06 3.82
C PHE A 24 -8.48 -31.58 3.83
N GLU A 25 -9.23 -30.73 4.55
CA GLU A 25 -9.02 -29.29 4.56
C GLU A 25 -7.61 -28.90 5.04
N GLU A 26 -7.06 -29.60 6.03
CA GLU A 26 -5.71 -29.35 6.55
C GLU A 26 -4.64 -29.67 5.52
N GLN A 27 -4.73 -30.86 4.90
CA GLN A 27 -3.80 -31.29 3.85
C GLN A 27 -3.91 -30.38 2.62
N PHE A 28 -5.12 -29.96 2.26
CA PHE A 28 -5.35 -29.00 1.19
C PHE A 28 -4.70 -27.64 1.49
N SER A 29 -4.82 -27.15 2.72
CA SER A 29 -4.17 -25.92 3.18
C SER A 29 -2.65 -25.99 3.06
N ILE A 30 -2.04 -27.05 3.59
CA ILE A 30 -0.58 -27.25 3.58
C ILE A 30 -0.06 -27.37 2.14
N ALA A 31 -0.74 -28.17 1.30
CA ALA A 31 -0.37 -28.32 -0.10
C ALA A 31 -0.50 -27.01 -0.88
N SER A 32 -1.54 -26.21 -0.58
CA SER A 32 -1.78 -24.91 -1.22
C SER A 32 -0.70 -23.90 -0.85
N GLU A 33 -0.29 -23.84 0.42
CA GLU A 33 0.79 -22.96 0.88
C GLU A 33 2.12 -23.30 0.20
N HIS A 34 2.51 -24.58 0.15
CA HIS A 34 3.73 -24.99 -0.53
C HIS A 34 3.70 -24.74 -2.04
N MET A 35 2.55 -24.97 -2.68
CA MET A 35 2.40 -24.68 -4.10
C MET A 35 2.47 -23.17 -4.36
N ALA A 36 1.88 -22.35 -3.49
CA ALA A 36 1.98 -20.91 -3.58
C ALA A 36 3.43 -20.42 -3.39
N ASP A 37 4.21 -21.03 -2.49
CA ASP A 37 5.65 -20.71 -2.34
C ASP A 37 6.43 -20.99 -3.64
N ILE A 38 6.12 -22.11 -4.33
CA ILE A 38 6.75 -22.45 -5.63
C ILE A 38 6.37 -21.42 -6.69
N LEU A 39 5.08 -21.11 -6.83
CA LEU A 39 4.60 -20.14 -7.82
C LEU A 39 5.14 -18.74 -7.56
N GLN A 40 5.19 -18.33 -6.29
CA GLN A 40 5.78 -17.06 -5.88
C GLN A 40 7.28 -16.98 -6.24
N GLY A 41 8.03 -18.08 -6.08
CA GLY A 41 9.43 -18.16 -6.50
C GLY A 41 9.64 -18.16 -8.03
N GLU A 42 8.59 -18.44 -8.80
CA GLU A 42 8.55 -18.35 -10.27
C GLU A 42 7.95 -17.01 -10.74
N GLU A 43 7.69 -16.06 -9.83
CA GLU A 43 7.02 -14.78 -10.09
C GLU A 43 5.61 -14.92 -10.68
N ASP A 44 4.97 -16.09 -10.53
CA ASP A 44 3.55 -16.30 -10.85
C ASP A 44 2.69 -15.85 -9.65
N TRP A 45 2.63 -14.53 -9.45
CA TRP A 45 1.94 -13.90 -8.33
C TRP A 45 0.45 -14.23 -8.30
N LYS A 46 -0.19 -14.14 -9.48
CA LYS A 46 -1.61 -14.46 -9.65
C LYS A 46 -1.90 -15.92 -9.35
N GLY A 47 -1.12 -16.85 -9.90
CA GLY A 47 -1.29 -18.27 -9.63
C GLY A 47 -1.15 -18.60 -8.14
N ALA A 48 -0.18 -17.98 -7.45
CA ALA A 48 -0.01 -18.12 -6.01
C ALA A 48 -1.22 -17.58 -5.24
N ALA A 49 -1.72 -16.40 -5.60
CA ALA A 49 -2.90 -15.79 -4.98
C ALA A 49 -4.16 -16.65 -5.18
N ASP A 50 -4.38 -17.13 -6.41
CA ASP A 50 -5.53 -17.95 -6.80
C ASP A 50 -5.54 -19.27 -6.02
N ILE A 51 -4.39 -19.91 -5.81
CA ILE A 51 -4.29 -21.14 -5.00
C ILE A 51 -4.62 -20.85 -3.54
N LEU A 52 -3.99 -19.85 -2.93
CA LEU A 52 -4.24 -19.52 -1.52
C LEU A 52 -5.69 -19.08 -1.27
N SER A 53 -6.32 -18.40 -2.23
CA SER A 53 -7.71 -17.95 -2.13
C SER A 53 -8.73 -19.09 -1.99
N GLN A 54 -8.35 -20.31 -2.39
CA GLN A 54 -9.20 -21.50 -2.32
C GLN A 54 -9.18 -22.19 -0.95
N ILE A 55 -8.26 -21.80 -0.06
CA ILE A 55 -8.19 -22.36 1.29
C ILE A 55 -9.47 -21.99 2.06
N PRO A 56 -10.22 -22.96 2.63
CA PRO A 56 -11.46 -22.69 3.34
C PRO A 56 -11.19 -22.10 4.75
N LEU A 57 -10.90 -20.80 4.82
CA LEU A 57 -10.51 -20.10 6.05
C LEU A 57 -11.67 -19.89 7.05
N THR A 58 -12.91 -20.12 6.64
CA THR A 58 -14.12 -19.93 7.47
C THR A 58 -14.91 -21.23 7.67
N SER A 59 -14.29 -22.39 7.45
CA SER A 59 -14.98 -23.68 7.62
C SER A 59 -15.39 -23.91 9.07
N SER A 60 -16.57 -24.51 9.27
CA SER A 60 -17.02 -24.97 10.59
C SER A 60 -16.32 -26.27 11.03
N GLN A 61 -15.61 -26.93 10.13
CA GLN A 61 -14.97 -28.23 10.40
C GLN A 61 -13.60 -28.09 11.07
N ARG A 62 -12.95 -26.92 10.92
CA ARG A 62 -11.64 -26.61 11.51
C ARG A 62 -11.70 -25.34 12.33
N ASN A 63 -11.16 -25.40 13.55
CA ASN A 63 -10.92 -24.20 14.34
C ASN A 63 -9.63 -23.52 13.86
N ILE A 64 -9.76 -22.56 12.95
CA ILE A 64 -8.64 -21.80 12.40
C ILE A 64 -8.46 -20.52 13.22
N SER A 65 -7.23 -20.27 13.69
CA SER A 65 -6.93 -19.07 14.47
C SER A 65 -7.09 -17.80 13.65
N ASP A 66 -7.47 -16.72 14.32
CA ASP A 66 -7.60 -15.40 13.71
C ASP A 66 -6.27 -14.88 13.16
N GLU A 67 -5.16 -15.18 13.84
CA GLU A 67 -3.82 -14.88 13.38
C GLU A 67 -3.52 -15.53 12.02
N TYR A 68 -3.82 -16.82 11.86
CA TYR A 68 -3.61 -17.52 10.60
C TYR A 68 -4.51 -16.97 9.48
N LYS A 69 -5.79 -16.71 9.78
CA LYS A 69 -6.73 -16.11 8.80
C LYS A 69 -6.23 -14.75 8.31
N ALA A 70 -5.84 -13.88 9.24
CA ALA A 70 -5.33 -12.56 8.90
C ALA A 70 -4.05 -12.65 8.08
N LYS A 71 -3.11 -13.52 8.45
CA LYS A 71 -1.88 -13.78 7.69
C LYS A 71 -2.18 -14.23 6.27
N MET A 72 -3.12 -15.17 6.08
CA MET A 72 -3.48 -15.66 4.74
C MET A 72 -4.17 -14.59 3.90
N TYR A 73 -5.14 -13.86 4.44
CA TYR A 73 -5.80 -12.77 3.71
C TYR A 73 -4.82 -11.67 3.30
N VAL A 74 -3.93 -11.25 4.19
CA VAL A 74 -2.91 -10.25 3.87
C VAL A 74 -1.91 -10.78 2.83
N ARG A 75 -1.48 -12.04 2.94
CA ARG A 75 -0.61 -12.67 1.94
C ARG A 75 -1.25 -12.70 0.56
N ILE A 76 -2.51 -13.10 0.46
CA ILE A 76 -3.27 -13.12 -0.80
C ILE A 76 -3.35 -11.70 -1.38
N ALA A 77 -3.65 -10.70 -0.54
CA ALA A 77 -3.71 -9.31 -0.99
C ALA A 77 -2.36 -8.80 -1.52
N MET A 78 -1.26 -9.13 -0.84
CA MET A 78 0.08 -8.78 -1.31
C MET A 78 0.38 -9.40 -2.68
N LEU A 79 0.06 -10.68 -2.88
CA LEU A 79 0.27 -11.37 -4.15
C LEU A 79 -0.53 -10.72 -5.30
N TYR A 80 -1.81 -10.38 -5.07
CA TYR A 80 -2.59 -9.66 -6.07
C TYR A 80 -2.04 -8.26 -6.36
N LEU A 81 -1.40 -7.60 -5.39
CA LEU A 81 -0.76 -6.29 -5.61
C LEU A 81 0.55 -6.37 -6.39
N GLU A 82 1.23 -7.51 -6.42
CA GLU A 82 2.37 -7.74 -7.32
C GLU A 82 1.92 -8.03 -8.77
N ASP A 83 0.65 -8.39 -8.97
CA ASP A 83 0.00 -8.59 -10.29
C ASP A 83 -0.84 -7.36 -10.71
N ASP A 84 -0.63 -6.19 -10.09
CA ASP A 84 -1.40 -4.95 -10.32
C ASP A 84 -2.95 -5.15 -10.27
N ASN A 85 -3.43 -6.07 -9.44
CA ASN A 85 -4.85 -6.39 -9.27
C ASN A 85 -5.39 -5.87 -7.94
N GLU A 86 -5.58 -4.55 -7.84
CA GLU A 86 -5.98 -3.91 -6.59
C GLU A 86 -7.42 -4.23 -6.20
N VAL A 87 -8.27 -4.59 -7.17
CA VAL A 87 -9.66 -5.00 -6.93
C VAL A 87 -9.71 -6.29 -6.12
N SER A 88 -8.98 -7.32 -6.56
CA SER A 88 -8.88 -8.57 -5.81
C SER A 88 -8.17 -8.35 -4.47
N ALA A 89 -7.09 -7.57 -4.44
CA ALA A 89 -6.36 -7.28 -3.21
C ALA A 89 -7.25 -6.61 -2.14
N GLU A 90 -8.05 -5.61 -2.53
CA GLU A 90 -8.96 -4.89 -1.64
C GLU A 90 -10.00 -5.82 -1.00
N ALA A 91 -10.54 -6.77 -1.74
CA ALA A 91 -11.48 -7.76 -1.21
C ALA A 91 -10.88 -8.56 -0.05
N PHE A 92 -9.60 -8.96 -0.15
CA PHE A 92 -8.92 -9.71 0.90
C PHE A 92 -8.47 -8.82 2.07
N VAL A 93 -8.02 -7.60 1.80
CA VAL A 93 -7.72 -6.60 2.85
C VAL A 93 -8.96 -6.29 3.69
N HIS A 94 -10.14 -6.18 3.09
CA HIS A 94 -11.39 -5.99 3.83
C HIS A 94 -11.69 -7.16 4.76
N ARG A 95 -11.46 -8.41 4.32
CA ARG A 95 -11.66 -9.59 5.15
C ARG A 95 -10.70 -9.64 6.35
N SER A 96 -9.46 -9.21 6.18
CA SER A 96 -8.49 -9.17 7.29
C SER A 96 -8.75 -8.00 8.25
N HIS A 97 -9.36 -6.91 7.80
CA HIS A 97 -9.52 -5.68 8.57
C HIS A 97 -10.21 -5.88 9.92
N ASN A 98 -11.33 -6.61 9.93
CA ASN A 98 -12.09 -6.89 11.16
C ASN A 98 -11.32 -7.75 12.17
N ILE A 99 -10.45 -8.63 11.67
CA ILE A 99 -9.64 -9.51 12.52
C ILE A 99 -8.48 -8.70 13.14
N ILE A 100 -7.81 -7.92 12.32
CA ILE A 100 -6.65 -7.10 12.73
C ILE A 100 -7.06 -5.95 13.67
N GLY A 101 -8.29 -5.45 13.53
CA GLY A 101 -8.84 -4.40 14.40
C GLY A 101 -9.22 -4.87 15.81
N LYS A 102 -9.15 -6.18 16.11
CA LYS A 102 -9.46 -6.68 17.44
C LYS A 102 -8.39 -6.24 18.46
N PRO A 103 -8.77 -5.86 19.70
CA PRO A 103 -7.81 -5.38 20.70
C PRO A 103 -6.72 -6.40 21.08
N ASP A 104 -7.04 -7.68 21.00
CA ASP A 104 -6.17 -8.81 21.33
C ASP A 104 -5.28 -9.26 20.15
N PHE A 105 -5.47 -8.70 18.95
CA PHE A 105 -4.61 -8.99 17.81
C PHE A 105 -3.29 -8.22 17.94
N THR A 106 -2.18 -8.92 18.21
CA THR A 106 -0.88 -8.30 18.51
C THR A 106 0.21 -8.54 17.47
N ASN A 107 -0.04 -9.37 16.44
CA ASN A 107 0.96 -9.67 15.42
C ASN A 107 1.33 -8.42 14.59
N LEU A 108 2.51 -7.86 14.87
CA LEU A 108 3.02 -6.63 14.26
C LEU A 108 3.32 -6.78 12.76
N GLN A 109 3.83 -7.95 12.35
CA GLN A 109 4.15 -8.23 10.95
C GLN A 109 2.88 -8.14 10.09
N VAL A 110 1.81 -8.82 10.52
CA VAL A 110 0.53 -8.84 9.79
C VAL A 110 -0.11 -7.44 9.81
N LYS A 111 -0.04 -6.71 10.93
CA LYS A 111 -0.50 -5.31 10.99
C LYS A 111 0.22 -4.41 9.99
N PHE A 112 1.55 -4.50 9.95
CA PHE A 112 2.38 -3.71 9.03
C PHE A 112 2.07 -4.05 7.56
N GLN A 113 2.02 -5.33 7.21
CA GLN A 113 1.72 -5.78 5.85
C GLN A 113 0.30 -5.40 5.41
N HIS A 114 -0.69 -5.51 6.31
CA HIS A 114 -2.06 -5.05 6.04
C HIS A 114 -2.10 -3.55 5.74
N GLN A 115 -1.38 -2.76 6.53
CA GLN A 115 -1.27 -1.32 6.34
C GLN A 115 -0.60 -0.96 5.02
N ALA A 116 0.49 -1.66 4.66
CA ALA A 116 1.16 -1.51 3.37
C ALA A 116 0.24 -1.81 2.18
N CYS A 117 -0.58 -2.88 2.28
CA CYS A 117 -1.58 -3.20 1.26
C CYS A 117 -2.61 -2.06 1.13
N ARG A 118 -3.17 -1.58 2.25
CA ARG A 118 -4.14 -0.48 2.25
C ARG A 118 -3.58 0.77 1.59
N ALA A 119 -2.35 1.17 1.94
CA ALA A 119 -1.71 2.34 1.35
C ALA A 119 -1.58 2.21 -0.17
N ARG A 120 -1.08 1.06 -0.67
CA ARG A 120 -0.93 0.78 -2.11
C ARG A 120 -2.28 0.78 -2.84
N ILE A 121 -3.29 0.10 -2.29
CA ILE A 121 -4.63 0.02 -2.88
C ILE A 121 -5.27 1.40 -2.99
N TYR A 122 -5.23 2.20 -1.92
CA TYR A 122 -5.84 3.53 -1.95
C TYR A 122 -5.12 4.50 -2.89
N ASP A 123 -3.78 4.40 -2.99
CA ASP A 123 -3.00 5.20 -3.95
C ASP A 123 -3.37 4.84 -5.40
N ALA A 124 -3.37 3.55 -5.74
CA ALA A 124 -3.76 3.06 -7.07
C ALA A 124 -5.20 3.45 -7.45
N LYS A 125 -6.13 3.38 -6.49
CA LYS A 125 -7.53 3.79 -6.67
C LYS A 125 -7.75 5.30 -6.61
N ARG A 126 -6.68 6.12 -6.58
CA ARG A 126 -6.71 7.59 -6.50
C ARG A 126 -7.46 8.14 -5.27
N LYS A 127 -7.60 7.32 -4.23
CA LYS A 127 -8.08 7.74 -2.90
C LYS A 127 -6.92 8.31 -2.10
N PHE A 128 -6.31 9.37 -2.64
CA PHE A 128 -5.00 9.84 -2.19
C PHE A 128 -4.96 10.31 -0.74
N LEU A 129 -6.05 10.89 -0.22
CA LEU A 129 -6.10 11.32 1.17
C LEU A 129 -6.02 10.12 2.15
N ASP A 130 -6.73 9.03 1.84
CA ASP A 130 -6.66 7.79 2.63
C ASP A 130 -5.28 7.13 2.48
N ALA A 131 -4.75 7.10 1.25
CA ALA A 131 -3.41 6.60 0.98
C ALA A 131 -2.34 7.39 1.78
N ALA A 132 -2.45 8.71 1.83
CA ALA A 132 -1.52 9.57 2.56
C ALA A 132 -1.53 9.27 4.06
N ARG A 133 -2.71 9.09 4.66
CA ARG A 133 -2.83 8.67 6.07
C ARG A 133 -2.15 7.34 6.30
N HIS A 134 -2.39 6.37 5.41
CA HIS A 134 -1.80 5.05 5.56
C HIS A 134 -0.28 5.03 5.38
N TYR A 135 0.24 5.76 4.40
CA TYR A 135 1.69 5.93 4.19
C TYR A 135 2.35 6.71 5.34
N TYR A 136 1.66 7.69 5.92
CA TYR A 136 2.17 8.40 7.09
C TYR A 136 2.26 7.48 8.30
N GLU A 137 1.29 6.60 8.54
CA GLU A 137 1.38 5.59 9.60
C GLU A 137 2.54 4.60 9.34
N LEU A 138 2.80 4.24 8.08
CA LEU A 138 3.95 3.40 7.70
C LEU A 138 5.30 4.11 7.87
N SER A 139 5.33 5.43 8.01
CA SER A 139 6.55 6.18 8.30
C SER A 139 6.89 6.24 9.79
N GLN A 140 6.04 5.67 10.65
CA GLN A 140 6.22 5.68 12.11
C GLN A 140 6.75 4.36 12.65
N VAL A 141 7.25 3.47 11.78
CA VAL A 141 7.69 2.15 12.26
C VAL A 141 9.02 2.24 13.00
N GLY A 142 9.09 1.52 14.10
CA GLY A 142 10.29 1.36 14.90
C GLY A 142 10.90 -0.03 14.80
N LYS A 143 12.03 -0.22 15.49
CA LYS A 143 12.82 -1.46 15.49
C LYS A 143 11.99 -2.72 15.78
N ALA A 144 11.04 -2.66 16.72
CA ALA A 144 10.18 -3.80 17.05
C ALA A 144 9.35 -4.31 15.86
N THR A 145 8.85 -3.40 15.01
CA THR A 145 8.09 -3.79 13.80
C THR A 145 9.02 -4.41 12.76
N VAL A 146 10.21 -3.84 12.57
CA VAL A 146 11.21 -4.39 11.64
C VAL A 146 11.66 -5.78 12.06
N LEU A 147 11.93 -6.01 13.34
CA LEU A 147 12.26 -7.35 13.86
C LEU A 147 11.11 -8.34 13.67
N ALA A 148 9.86 -7.90 13.85
CA ALA A 148 8.71 -8.76 13.60
C ALA A 148 8.57 -9.14 12.11
N VAL A 149 8.93 -8.24 11.19
CA VAL A 149 8.79 -8.46 9.74
C VAL A 149 9.96 -9.26 9.16
N MET A 150 11.19 -8.93 9.56
CA MET A 150 12.43 -9.49 8.99
C MET A 150 13.01 -10.64 9.83
N GLY A 151 12.47 -10.89 11.02
CA GLY A 151 12.97 -11.89 11.96
C GLY A 151 14.11 -11.38 12.86
N GLU A 152 14.49 -12.22 13.83
CA GLU A 152 15.51 -11.86 14.84
C GLU A 152 16.89 -11.61 14.24
N GLU A 153 17.20 -12.20 13.08
CA GLU A 153 18.46 -11.99 12.37
C GLU A 153 18.66 -10.54 11.94
N ALA A 154 17.58 -9.77 11.73
CA ALA A 154 17.68 -8.35 11.43
C ALA A 154 18.33 -7.56 12.58
N ALA A 155 18.25 -8.03 13.83
CA ALA A 155 18.91 -7.39 14.98
C ALA A 155 20.44 -7.40 14.87
N LYS A 156 21.01 -8.30 14.07
CA LYS A 156 22.46 -8.43 13.86
C LYS A 156 22.98 -7.49 12.77
N LEU A 157 22.09 -6.86 12.00
CA LEU A 157 22.47 -5.89 10.97
C LEU A 157 22.99 -4.61 11.63
N SER A 158 24.23 -4.25 11.32
CA SER A 158 24.88 -3.04 11.86
C SER A 158 24.23 -1.74 11.40
N ASN A 159 23.48 -1.77 10.29
CA ASN A 159 22.83 -0.62 9.67
C ASN A 159 21.30 -0.60 9.83
N ILE A 160 20.74 -1.35 10.79
CA ILE A 160 19.28 -1.46 10.98
C ILE A 160 18.59 -0.10 11.16
N ASP A 161 19.21 0.82 11.91
CA ASP A 161 18.61 2.13 12.19
C ASP A 161 18.55 3.01 10.92
N GLU A 162 19.59 2.95 10.07
CA GLU A 162 19.61 3.63 8.76
C GLU A 162 18.59 3.03 7.79
N MET A 163 18.41 1.71 7.80
CA MET A 163 17.38 1.04 7.00
C MET A 163 15.97 1.45 7.43
N ILE A 164 15.72 1.55 8.73
CA ILE A 164 14.46 2.05 9.29
C ILE A 164 14.22 3.50 8.87
N GLU A 165 15.22 4.37 9.04
CA GLU A 165 15.09 5.78 8.64
C GLU A 165 14.80 5.91 7.14
N THR A 166 15.50 5.15 6.30
CA THR A 166 15.31 5.16 4.84
C THR A 166 13.90 4.72 4.45
N GLN A 167 13.40 3.62 5.01
CA GLN A 167 12.04 3.16 4.73
C GLN A 167 10.98 4.15 5.25
N ASN A 168 11.20 4.72 6.43
CA ASN A 168 10.29 5.72 7.00
C ASN A 168 10.24 6.97 6.13
N LEU A 169 11.38 7.46 5.64
CA LEU A 169 11.44 8.61 4.74
C LEU A 169 10.79 8.31 3.38
N ASP A 170 10.96 7.10 2.84
CA ASP A 170 10.27 6.68 1.61
C ASP A 170 8.75 6.64 1.79
N ALA A 171 8.25 6.07 2.90
CA ALA A 171 6.83 6.06 3.22
C ALA A 171 6.30 7.49 3.43
N LEU A 172 7.06 8.36 4.11
CA LEU A 172 6.69 9.76 4.31
C LEU A 172 6.65 10.54 2.98
N ASN A 173 7.58 10.26 2.06
CA ASN A 173 7.58 10.84 0.72
C ASN A 173 6.33 10.41 -0.08
N LYS A 174 5.97 9.11 -0.02
CA LYS A 174 4.72 8.61 -0.63
C LYS A 174 3.48 9.26 -0.03
N ALA A 175 3.46 9.49 1.28
CA ALA A 175 2.39 10.23 1.94
C ALA A 175 2.31 11.67 1.43
N ALA A 176 3.45 12.34 1.26
CA ALA A 176 3.52 13.72 0.79
C ALA A 176 3.00 13.84 -0.64
N ILE A 177 3.42 12.93 -1.52
CA ILE A 177 2.90 12.83 -2.89
C ILE A 177 1.38 12.70 -2.88
N CYS A 178 0.85 11.73 -2.14
CA CYS A 178 -0.58 11.48 -2.09
C CYS A 178 -1.34 12.72 -1.56
N VAL A 179 -0.86 13.37 -0.51
CA VAL A 179 -1.54 14.56 0.03
C VAL A 179 -1.52 15.73 -0.96
N VAL A 180 -0.43 15.91 -1.73
CA VAL A 180 -0.34 16.95 -2.76
C VAL A 180 -1.34 16.67 -3.89
N LEU A 181 -1.49 15.42 -4.32
CA LEU A 181 -2.42 14.99 -5.37
C LEU A 181 -3.89 14.91 -4.93
N ALA A 182 -4.16 14.88 -3.63
CA ALA A 182 -5.52 14.81 -3.11
C ALA A 182 -6.34 16.07 -3.48
N PRO A 183 -7.67 15.95 -3.69
CA PRO A 183 -8.55 17.08 -3.92
C PRO A 183 -8.49 18.12 -2.78
N ALA A 184 -8.65 19.40 -3.13
CA ALA A 184 -8.69 20.48 -2.14
C ALA A 184 -9.86 20.30 -1.15
N GLY A 185 -9.60 20.51 0.14
CA GLY A 185 -10.62 20.42 1.18
C GLY A 185 -10.06 20.45 2.61
N PRO A 186 -10.93 20.57 3.64
CA PRO A 186 -10.50 20.70 5.02
C PRO A 186 -9.62 19.54 5.51
N ASP A 187 -9.92 18.31 5.10
CA ASP A 187 -9.15 17.14 5.49
C ASP A 187 -7.75 17.16 4.90
N ARG A 188 -7.61 17.54 3.63
CA ARG A 188 -6.31 17.71 2.98
C ARG A 188 -5.49 18.78 3.70
N SER A 189 -6.09 19.93 4.02
CA SER A 189 -5.40 21.00 4.76
C SER A 189 -4.92 20.53 6.14
N ARG A 190 -5.72 19.73 6.86
CA ARG A 190 -5.30 19.13 8.15
C ARG A 190 -4.13 18.17 7.98
N THR A 191 -4.17 17.29 6.98
CA THR A 191 -3.07 16.35 6.73
C THR A 191 -1.80 17.07 6.26
N LEU A 192 -1.90 18.09 5.40
CA LEU A 192 -0.78 18.97 5.03
C LEU A 192 -0.15 19.62 6.26
N ALA A 193 -0.97 20.18 7.15
CA ALA A 193 -0.47 20.82 8.37
C ALA A 193 0.23 19.82 9.32
N MET A 194 -0.31 18.61 9.44
CA MET A 194 0.32 17.53 10.21
C MET A 194 1.69 17.17 9.61
N MET A 195 1.76 16.95 8.30
CA MET A 195 3.01 16.58 7.64
C MET A 195 4.05 17.70 7.64
N TYR A 196 3.64 18.95 7.44
CA TYR A 196 4.57 20.09 7.46
C TYR A 196 5.20 20.33 8.84
N LYS A 197 4.49 19.97 9.92
CA LYS A 197 5.00 20.05 11.30
C LYS A 197 5.88 18.87 11.69
N ASP A 198 5.87 17.78 10.93
CA ASP A 198 6.80 16.67 11.13
C ASP A 198 8.18 17.07 10.58
N GLU A 199 9.17 17.19 11.47
CA GLU A 199 10.52 17.65 11.14
C GLU A 199 11.19 16.78 10.06
N ARG A 200 10.85 15.48 10.01
CA ARG A 200 11.41 14.53 9.04
C ARG A 200 10.97 14.84 7.61
N THR A 201 9.86 15.53 7.45
CA THR A 201 9.33 15.91 6.13
C THR A 201 10.28 16.86 5.40
N SER A 202 11.15 17.60 6.11
CA SER A 202 12.20 18.40 5.49
C SER A 202 13.23 17.58 4.70
N LYS A 203 13.35 16.27 5.00
CA LYS A 203 14.28 15.34 4.36
C LYS A 203 13.68 14.62 3.15
N VAL A 204 12.37 14.71 2.92
CA VAL A 204 11.74 14.03 1.78
C VAL A 204 11.96 14.81 0.49
N LYS A 205 12.07 14.10 -0.64
CA LYS A 205 12.34 14.71 -1.94
C LYS A 205 11.28 15.72 -2.36
N THR A 206 10.03 15.48 -1.98
CA THR A 206 8.89 16.34 -2.35
C THR A 206 8.63 17.48 -1.35
N PHE A 207 9.56 17.79 -0.45
CA PHE A 207 9.37 18.81 0.58
C PHE A 207 9.02 20.19 0.01
N ASN A 208 9.72 20.63 -1.04
CA ASN A 208 9.50 21.94 -1.66
C ASN A 208 8.06 22.09 -2.16
N MET A 209 7.53 21.08 -2.85
CA MET A 209 6.15 21.06 -3.30
C MET A 209 5.19 21.07 -2.12
N LEU A 210 5.37 20.16 -1.15
CA LEU A 210 4.52 20.08 0.04
C LEU A 210 4.45 21.41 0.80
N GLN A 211 5.61 22.05 1.02
CA GLN A 211 5.71 23.35 1.70
C GLN A 211 4.94 24.43 0.93
N LYS A 212 5.09 24.50 -0.39
CA LYS A 212 4.35 25.48 -1.21
C LYS A 212 2.86 25.27 -1.16
N ILE A 213 2.41 24.02 -1.24
CA ILE A 213 1.00 23.67 -1.14
C ILE A 213 0.45 24.06 0.24
N TYR A 214 1.16 23.72 1.32
CA TYR A 214 0.76 24.06 2.69
C TYR A 214 0.71 25.58 2.94
N LEU A 215 1.70 26.33 2.43
CA LEU A 215 1.76 27.78 2.53
C LEU A 215 0.89 28.50 1.49
N GLU A 216 0.11 27.75 0.72
CA GLU A 216 -0.85 28.26 -0.26
C GLU A 216 -0.20 29.21 -1.29
N ARG A 217 1.03 28.88 -1.71
CA ARG A 217 1.78 29.64 -2.71
C ARG A 217 1.47 29.13 -4.10
N VAL A 218 1.52 30.02 -5.09
CA VAL A 218 1.46 29.65 -6.50
C VAL A 218 2.66 28.76 -6.85
N VAL A 219 2.37 27.64 -7.51
CA VAL A 219 3.33 26.64 -7.99
C VAL A 219 3.55 26.86 -9.48
N ARG A 220 4.81 27.05 -9.89
CA ARG A 220 5.19 27.36 -11.28
C ARG A 220 5.52 26.10 -12.07
N ALA A 221 5.45 26.18 -13.40
CA ALA A 221 5.69 25.04 -14.30
C ALA A 221 7.01 24.26 -14.02
N PRO A 222 8.18 24.89 -13.80
CA PRO A 222 9.42 24.14 -13.51
C PRO A 222 9.33 23.30 -12.23
N GLU A 223 8.55 23.74 -11.25
CA GLU A 223 8.38 23.06 -9.97
C GLU A 223 7.40 21.90 -10.09
N ILE A 224 6.39 22.05 -10.95
CA ILE A 224 5.48 20.96 -11.33
C ILE A 224 6.27 19.88 -12.08
N GLU A 225 7.13 20.28 -13.02
CA GLU A 225 7.99 19.36 -13.78
C GLU A 225 8.98 18.62 -12.88
N GLU A 226 9.54 19.29 -11.87
CA GLU A 226 10.41 18.66 -10.88
C GLU A 226 9.63 17.64 -10.03
N PHE A 227 8.47 18.02 -9.51
CA PHE A 227 7.62 17.12 -8.71
C PHE A 227 7.11 15.92 -9.53
N GLN A 228 6.80 16.13 -10.81
CA GLN A 228 6.34 15.08 -11.71
C GLN A 228 7.34 13.92 -11.85
N LYS A 229 8.65 14.18 -11.71
CA LYS A 229 9.70 13.14 -11.77
C LYS A 229 9.63 12.14 -10.62
N GLU A 230 9.00 12.51 -9.50
CA GLU A 230 8.82 11.64 -8.34
C GLU A 230 7.51 10.83 -8.40
N LEU A 231 6.67 11.05 -9.41
CA LEU A 231 5.36 10.41 -9.52
C LEU A 231 5.41 9.06 -10.25
N ARG A 232 4.55 8.14 -9.80
CA ARG A 232 4.34 6.84 -10.44
C ARG A 232 3.39 6.96 -11.64
N PRO A 233 3.44 6.03 -12.62
CA PRO A 233 2.59 6.09 -13.81
C PRO A 233 1.09 6.24 -13.51
N HIS A 234 0.56 5.52 -12.52
CA HIS A 234 -0.86 5.60 -12.16
C HIS A 234 -1.25 6.96 -11.55
N GLN A 235 -0.30 7.68 -10.97
CA GLN A 235 -0.49 9.03 -10.41
C GLN A 235 -0.49 10.12 -11.49
N MET A 236 -0.07 9.78 -12.71
CA MET A 236 -0.11 10.64 -13.90
C MET A 236 -1.25 10.30 -14.85
N ALA A 237 -2.11 9.36 -14.48
CA ALA A 237 -3.20 8.93 -15.34
C ALA A 237 -4.20 10.06 -15.63
N GLU A 238 -4.77 10.04 -16.82
CA GLU A 238 -5.77 11.00 -17.24
C GLU A 238 -7.10 10.79 -16.49
N THR A 239 -7.79 11.90 -16.25
CA THR A 239 -9.17 11.95 -15.77
C THR A 239 -10.11 12.14 -16.96
N SER A 240 -11.42 11.98 -16.73
CA SER A 240 -12.44 12.01 -17.79
C SER A 240 -12.53 13.33 -18.57
N ASP A 241 -11.95 14.40 -18.03
CA ASP A 241 -11.85 15.75 -18.59
C ASP A 241 -10.56 15.95 -19.43
N GLY A 242 -9.73 14.92 -19.60
CA GLY A 242 -8.51 14.95 -20.42
C GLY A 242 -7.28 15.55 -19.73
N PHE A 243 -7.41 15.97 -18.46
CA PHE A 243 -6.27 16.38 -17.65
C PHE A 243 -5.65 15.18 -16.94
N THR A 244 -4.36 15.26 -16.61
CA THR A 244 -3.76 14.32 -15.64
C THR A 244 -4.22 14.67 -14.22
N VAL A 245 -4.17 13.69 -13.32
CA VAL A 245 -4.41 13.90 -11.88
C VAL A 245 -3.55 15.06 -11.33
N LEU A 246 -2.26 15.11 -11.71
CA LEU A 246 -1.35 16.18 -11.28
C LEU A 246 -1.81 17.54 -11.82
N GLN A 247 -2.12 17.65 -13.11
CA GLN A 247 -2.57 18.92 -13.70
C GLN A 247 -3.81 19.45 -13.00
N LYS A 248 -4.79 18.59 -12.75
CA LYS A 248 -6.01 18.96 -12.02
C LYS A 248 -5.71 19.48 -10.62
N ALA A 249 -4.88 18.76 -9.85
CA ALA A 249 -4.48 19.19 -8.51
C ALA A 249 -3.74 20.53 -8.51
N MET A 250 -2.86 20.77 -9.48
CA MET A 250 -2.10 22.02 -9.58
C MET A 250 -2.96 23.21 -10.02
N ILE A 251 -3.90 23.00 -10.96
CA ILE A 251 -4.84 24.04 -11.40
C ILE A 251 -5.76 24.45 -10.24
N GLU A 252 -6.38 23.48 -9.56
CA GLU A 252 -7.25 23.74 -8.41
C GLU A 252 -6.50 24.50 -7.30
N HIS A 253 -5.28 24.06 -6.98
CA HIS A 253 -4.44 24.71 -5.98
C HIS A 253 -4.06 26.15 -6.37
N ASN A 254 -3.55 26.35 -7.58
CA ASN A 254 -3.10 27.67 -8.04
C ASN A 254 -4.26 28.66 -8.13
N LEU A 255 -5.45 28.21 -8.55
CA LEU A 255 -6.65 29.03 -8.57
C LEU A 255 -7.04 29.50 -7.16
N PHE A 256 -6.97 28.59 -6.18
CA PHE A 256 -7.23 28.93 -4.78
C PHE A 256 -6.18 29.89 -4.20
N ALA A 257 -4.90 29.67 -4.50
CA ALA A 257 -3.81 30.56 -4.11
C ALA A 257 -3.99 31.97 -4.70
N ALA A 258 -4.32 32.06 -6.00
CA ALA A 258 -4.57 33.33 -6.68
C ALA A 258 -5.76 34.09 -6.06
N ALA A 259 -6.83 33.39 -5.68
CA ALA A 259 -8.00 33.99 -5.02
C ALA A 259 -7.66 34.66 -3.67
N LYS A 260 -6.58 34.25 -2.99
CA LYS A 260 -6.09 34.90 -1.76
C LYS A 260 -5.18 36.09 -2.03
N MET A 261 -4.55 36.13 -3.21
CA MET A 261 -3.60 37.18 -3.59
C MET A 261 -4.27 38.36 -4.30
N TYR A 262 -5.32 38.10 -5.09
CA TYR A 262 -5.96 39.08 -5.95
C TYR A 262 -7.42 39.32 -5.57
N LYS A 263 -7.86 40.58 -5.58
CA LYS A 263 -9.29 40.92 -5.44
C LYS A 263 -10.09 40.60 -6.71
N ASN A 264 -9.44 40.75 -7.87
CA ASN A 264 -9.93 40.40 -9.19
C ASN A 264 -8.73 40.16 -10.12
N ILE A 265 -8.92 39.36 -11.16
CA ILE A 265 -7.92 39.03 -12.18
C ILE A 265 -8.65 38.67 -13.47
N THR A 266 -8.08 38.99 -14.63
CA THR A 266 -8.65 38.59 -15.92
C THR A 266 -8.20 37.18 -16.31
N PHE A 267 -8.99 36.46 -17.11
CA PHE A 267 -8.60 35.12 -17.60
C PHE A 267 -7.32 35.12 -18.45
N LYS A 268 -6.91 36.27 -19.00
CA LYS A 268 -5.66 36.39 -19.75
C LYS A 268 -4.43 36.44 -18.83
N GLU A 269 -4.62 36.91 -17.61
CA GLU A 269 -3.55 37.09 -16.61
C GLU A 269 -3.48 35.93 -15.60
N LEU A 270 -4.59 35.21 -15.40
CA LEU A 270 -4.71 34.01 -14.56
C LEU A 270 -4.09 32.78 -15.23
#